data_AF-A0A812QPV8-F1
#
_entry.id   AF-A0A812QPV8-F1
#
_cell.length_a   1.000
_cell.length_b   1.000
_cell.length_c   1.000
_cell.angle_alpha   90.00
_cell.angle_beta   90.00
_cell.angle_gamma   90.00
#
_symmetry.space_group_name_H-M   'P 1'
#
loop_
_entity.id
_entity.type
_entity.pdbx_description
1 polymer ?
#
loop_
_entity_poly.entity_id
_entity_poly.type
_entity_poly.pdbx_seq_one_letter_code
_entity_poly.pdbx_strand_id
1 'polypeptide(L)'
;MLQDWVTGADAITQRIQNCTALADVYRTYCLQLEGSEVNVARVKNLRASKDRFASYQQPLSRAVLTFDALLNTLVWAITNRDGAEKQRYMRSLRSLDEEVLVLMAMCADIADENLRVLRVIDSEEFDAAEFPQELTFLVDRLHFLINRGGVLETGYTAYMLAYLEQPRGILLGNDARTIGGAARITPALLQRCCEIMQTYVVLALQTMHAEFPDYDLMQAFGVFNLRPACRGDNLDHVVWTERKQKDLDRLSMYAGQDPGRVRAQFCDLEPAARYEQAQTGCSSFEAWKTVALRFQCGKKSVCQRHPVDALFPVLIKYGAYSGATTSGVEQSFSVLQRFQPAERKHMLDATALDEACLMLLPDDPVLHARLCDRAVQIWADHLGAPRERSKVRVDKGIRRGPMVAAPGEPMTETAFIKKRRRDVAGKATSATASEAIEAARLSSYSDGRMEILEEEGFQCSKGYTNKIQAYLSNTLLESEIDEDLREAATAAKLHQEDLDKERTRKEDRLAEKLRPKHINMQSQRFHLQDDAWIADPKIARRNCVADLVDARAFVVRDPGNPPDGTVFLSDAFRHEEPELFNIVKDVAALPQSKWRVIRDMELFVD
;
A
#
# COMPACT_ATOMS: atom_id res chain seq x y z
N MET A 1 -23.10 -8.03 -3.79
CA MET A 1 -23.39 -6.68 -3.24
C MET A 1 -22.27 -5.67 -3.54
N LEU A 2 -21.15 -5.60 -2.81
CA LEU A 2 -20.09 -4.60 -3.07
C LEU A 2 -19.50 -4.72 -4.48
N GLN A 3 -19.39 -5.93 -5.02
CA GLN A 3 -18.97 -6.15 -6.41
C GLN A 3 -19.95 -5.52 -7.43
N ASP A 4 -21.26 -5.58 -7.17
CA ASP A 4 -22.28 -5.12 -8.12
C ASP A 4 -22.41 -3.59 -8.13
N TRP A 5 -22.08 -2.95 -7.01
CA TRP A 5 -22.33 -1.53 -6.79
C TRP A 5 -21.07 -0.67 -6.72
N VAL A 6 -19.94 -1.23 -6.25
CA VAL A 6 -18.75 -0.44 -5.91
C VAL A 6 -17.47 -0.93 -6.59
N THR A 7 -17.15 -2.23 -6.51
CA THR A 7 -15.80 -2.73 -6.82
C THR A 7 -15.70 -3.42 -8.18
N GLY A 8 -16.77 -4.04 -8.66
CA GLY A 8 -16.76 -4.78 -9.92
C GLY A 8 -16.58 -3.86 -11.13
N ALA A 9 -15.98 -4.37 -12.20
CA ALA A 9 -15.76 -3.58 -13.42
C ALA A 9 -17.06 -2.98 -14.01
N ASP A 10 -18.18 -3.68 -13.77
CA ASP A 10 -19.52 -3.27 -14.19
C ASP A 10 -20.30 -2.46 -13.16
N ALA A 11 -19.74 -2.23 -11.97
CA ALA A 11 -20.36 -1.44 -10.94
C ALA A 11 -20.64 -0.01 -11.41
N ILE A 12 -21.80 0.53 -11.01
CA ILE A 12 -22.21 1.89 -11.40
C ILE A 12 -21.18 2.95 -10.96
N THR A 13 -20.51 2.77 -9.83
CA THR A 13 -19.44 3.66 -9.36
C THR A 13 -18.24 3.68 -10.32
N GLN A 14 -17.81 2.52 -10.81
CA GLN A 14 -16.72 2.38 -11.77
C GLN A 14 -17.11 2.92 -13.14
N ARG A 15 -18.37 2.71 -13.55
CA ARG A 15 -18.90 3.24 -14.81
C ARG A 15 -18.99 4.77 -14.79
N ILE A 16 -19.45 5.38 -13.70
CA ILE A 16 -19.47 6.84 -13.53
C ILE A 16 -18.04 7.40 -13.58
N GLN A 17 -17.06 6.71 -13.01
CA GLN A 17 -15.67 7.16 -13.06
C GLN A 17 -15.08 7.09 -14.47
N ASN A 18 -15.35 6.02 -15.21
CA ASN A 18 -14.71 5.73 -16.49
C ASN A 18 -15.50 6.22 -17.72
N CYS A 19 -16.75 6.67 -17.55
CA CYS A 19 -17.59 7.17 -18.63
C CYS A 19 -17.95 8.65 -18.39
N THR A 20 -17.45 9.54 -19.24
CA THR A 20 -17.67 11.00 -19.15
C THR A 20 -19.16 11.36 -19.17
N ALA A 21 -19.95 10.72 -20.04
CA ALA A 21 -21.39 10.94 -20.14
C ALA A 21 -22.12 10.61 -18.81
N LEU A 22 -21.79 9.48 -18.19
CA LEU A 22 -22.38 9.12 -16.88
C LEU A 22 -21.88 10.03 -15.76
N ALA A 23 -20.61 10.47 -15.82
CA ALA A 23 -20.06 11.43 -14.87
C ALA A 23 -20.77 12.79 -14.90
N ASP A 24 -21.10 13.29 -16.10
CA ASP A 24 -21.80 14.57 -16.26
C ASP A 24 -23.27 14.47 -15.82
N VAL A 25 -23.94 13.37 -16.12
CA VAL A 25 -25.30 13.09 -15.62
C VAL A 25 -25.32 13.00 -14.10
N TYR A 26 -24.40 12.23 -13.52
CA TYR A 26 -24.27 12.11 -12.06
C TYR A 26 -24.00 13.47 -11.40
N ARG A 27 -23.10 14.28 -11.97
CA ARG A 27 -22.82 15.63 -11.47
C ARG A 27 -24.07 16.52 -11.49
N THR A 28 -24.86 16.42 -12.55
CA THR A 28 -26.13 17.17 -12.66
C THR A 28 -27.09 16.79 -11.54
N TYR A 29 -27.24 15.49 -11.26
CA TYR A 29 -28.10 15.04 -10.16
C TYR A 29 -27.54 15.44 -8.80
N CYS A 30 -26.22 15.41 -8.57
CA CYS A 30 -25.61 15.91 -7.34
C CYS A 30 -25.88 17.40 -7.09
N LEU A 31 -25.97 18.22 -8.14
CA LEU A 31 -26.34 19.65 -8.03
C LEU A 31 -27.81 19.86 -7.69
N GLN A 32 -28.67 18.90 -8.08
CA GLN A 32 -30.11 18.92 -7.83
C GLN A 32 -30.51 18.28 -6.51
N LEU A 33 -29.56 17.76 -5.73
CA LEU A 33 -29.83 17.20 -4.40
C LEU A 33 -30.14 18.32 -3.40
N GLU A 34 -31.44 18.49 -3.12
CA GLU A 34 -31.95 19.37 -2.08
C GLU A 34 -32.20 18.58 -0.79
N GLY A 35 -32.08 19.24 0.38
CA GLY A 35 -32.46 18.65 1.67
C GLY A 35 -31.50 17.61 2.29
N SER A 36 -30.35 17.32 1.66
CA SER A 36 -29.33 16.47 2.28
C SER A 36 -28.62 17.18 3.44
N GLU A 37 -28.38 16.46 4.55
CA GLU A 37 -27.55 16.95 5.66
C GLU A 37 -26.14 17.33 5.19
N VAL A 38 -25.65 16.68 4.14
CA VAL A 38 -24.31 16.89 3.58
C VAL A 38 -24.38 17.60 2.23
N ASN A 39 -23.67 18.73 2.12
CA ASN A 39 -23.52 19.46 0.87
C ASN A 39 -22.61 18.70 -0.10
N VAL A 40 -23.25 18.05 -1.08
CA VAL A 40 -22.59 17.24 -2.11
C VAL A 40 -22.55 17.93 -3.48
N ALA A 41 -22.96 19.20 -3.59
CA ALA A 41 -22.97 19.96 -4.84
C ALA A 41 -21.58 20.09 -5.49
N ARG A 42 -20.51 19.95 -4.70
CA ARG A 42 -19.12 19.99 -5.17
C ARG A 42 -18.58 18.62 -5.59
N VAL A 43 -19.33 17.54 -5.42
CA VAL A 43 -18.94 16.18 -5.78
C VAL A 43 -19.10 16.01 -7.29
N LYS A 44 -17.98 15.95 -8.00
CA LYS A 44 -17.96 15.79 -9.47
C LYS A 44 -17.91 14.33 -9.93
N ASN A 45 -17.43 13.44 -9.06
CA ASN A 45 -17.24 12.02 -9.30
C ASN A 45 -17.13 11.26 -7.98
N LEU A 46 -17.14 9.93 -8.07
CA LEU A 46 -17.02 9.03 -6.92
C LEU A 46 -15.56 8.75 -6.54
N ARG A 47 -14.60 9.14 -7.40
CA ARG A 47 -13.15 8.90 -7.24
C ARG A 47 -12.81 7.42 -7.06
N ALA A 48 -13.44 6.57 -7.85
CA ALA A 48 -13.03 5.19 -7.93
C ALA A 48 -11.61 5.12 -8.51
N SER A 49 -10.67 4.58 -7.74
CA SER A 49 -9.36 4.22 -8.25
C SER A 49 -9.02 2.83 -7.74
N LYS A 50 -8.31 2.06 -8.57
CA LYS A 50 -7.79 0.73 -8.24
C LYS A 50 -6.38 0.80 -7.67
N ASP A 51 -5.85 2.01 -7.42
CA ASP A 51 -4.57 2.14 -6.73
C ASP A 51 -4.73 1.76 -5.24
N ARG A 52 -3.66 1.22 -4.66
CA ARG A 52 -3.64 0.79 -3.25
C ARG A 52 -3.91 1.93 -2.26
N PHE A 53 -3.82 3.18 -2.71
CA PHE A 53 -3.85 4.39 -1.90
C PHE A 53 -5.24 5.03 -1.80
N ALA A 54 -6.09 4.86 -2.83
CA ALA A 54 -7.41 5.47 -2.87
C ALA A 54 -8.45 4.71 -2.06
N SER A 55 -8.23 3.41 -1.82
CA SER A 55 -9.21 2.51 -1.18
C SER A 55 -10.59 2.55 -1.87
N TYR A 56 -11.43 1.54 -1.62
CA TYR A 56 -12.85 1.66 -1.97
C TYR A 56 -13.62 2.56 -0.99
N GLN A 57 -12.95 3.11 0.04
CA GLN A 57 -13.52 4.02 1.03
C GLN A 57 -14.22 5.22 0.40
N GLN A 58 -13.54 5.99 -0.46
CA GLN A 58 -14.10 7.23 -1.00
C GLN A 58 -15.27 6.99 -1.98
N PRO A 59 -15.20 6.01 -2.90
CA PRO A 59 -16.35 5.62 -3.72
C PRO A 59 -17.54 5.17 -2.89
N LEU A 60 -17.30 4.38 -1.85
CA LEU A 60 -18.34 3.83 -0.99
C LEU A 60 -18.98 4.92 -0.12
N SER A 61 -18.19 5.79 0.50
CA SER A 61 -18.71 6.92 1.29
C SER A 61 -19.54 7.87 0.45
N ARG A 62 -19.09 8.18 -0.77
CA ARG A 62 -19.85 9.06 -1.66
C ARG A 62 -21.09 8.37 -2.20
N ALA A 63 -21.04 7.08 -2.51
CA ALA A 63 -22.23 6.32 -2.93
C ALA A 63 -23.34 6.39 -1.86
N VAL A 64 -22.99 6.35 -0.57
CA VAL A 64 -23.93 6.53 0.54
C VAL A 64 -24.46 7.96 0.62
N LEU A 65 -23.56 8.96 0.64
CA LEU A 65 -23.95 10.38 0.80
C LEU A 65 -24.70 10.98 -0.40
N THR A 66 -24.58 10.36 -1.57
CA THR A 66 -25.17 10.84 -2.83
C THR A 66 -26.11 9.81 -3.45
N PHE A 67 -26.66 8.90 -2.62
CA PHE A 67 -27.37 7.74 -3.13
C PHE A 67 -28.54 8.08 -4.06
N ASP A 68 -29.25 9.19 -3.83
CA ASP A 68 -30.29 9.70 -4.75
C ASP A 68 -29.73 10.07 -6.14
N ALA A 69 -28.58 10.76 -6.19
CA ALA A 69 -27.93 11.07 -7.45
C ALA A 69 -27.43 9.80 -8.15
N LEU A 70 -26.92 8.83 -7.39
CA LEU A 70 -26.51 7.54 -7.91
C LEU A 70 -27.69 6.76 -8.52
N LEU A 71 -28.81 6.71 -7.79
CA LEU A 71 -30.04 6.06 -8.21
C LEU A 71 -30.63 6.71 -9.47
N ASN A 72 -30.71 8.03 -9.50
CA ASN A 72 -31.19 8.78 -10.67
C ASN A 72 -30.27 8.58 -11.90
N THR A 73 -28.95 8.51 -11.69
CA THR A 73 -28.01 8.19 -12.76
C THR A 73 -28.23 6.77 -13.30
N LEU A 74 -28.52 5.81 -12.42
CA LEU A 74 -28.81 4.44 -12.80
C LEU A 74 -30.13 4.34 -13.60
N VAL A 75 -31.19 5.03 -13.17
CA VAL A 75 -32.46 5.12 -13.89
C VAL A 75 -32.28 5.79 -15.25
N TRP A 76 -31.50 6.87 -15.32
CA TRP A 76 -31.14 7.53 -16.57
C TRP A 76 -30.42 6.55 -17.51
N ALA A 77 -29.46 5.78 -16.99
CA ALA A 77 -28.72 4.79 -17.77
C ALA A 77 -29.62 3.68 -18.31
N ILE A 78 -30.58 3.18 -17.52
CA ILE A 78 -31.57 2.18 -17.96
C ILE A 78 -32.49 2.73 -19.07
N THR A 79 -32.78 4.03 -19.04
CA THR A 79 -33.68 4.69 -19.99
C THR A 79 -33.00 5.04 -21.30
N ASN A 80 -31.72 5.43 -21.25
CA ASN A 80 -30.98 5.96 -22.41
C ASN A 80 -29.96 4.99 -23.02
N ARG A 81 -29.75 3.82 -22.41
CA ARG A 81 -28.88 2.75 -22.94
C ARG A 81 -29.73 1.55 -23.36
N ASP A 82 -29.20 0.78 -24.32
CA ASP A 82 -29.87 -0.41 -24.85
C ASP A 82 -29.00 -1.66 -24.74
N GLY A 83 -29.62 -2.82 -25.06
CA GLY A 83 -28.94 -4.10 -25.13
C GLY A 83 -28.37 -4.57 -23.79
N ALA A 84 -27.13 -5.08 -23.81
CA ALA A 84 -26.50 -5.71 -22.65
C ALA A 84 -26.23 -4.72 -21.50
N GLU A 85 -25.97 -3.44 -21.79
CA GLU A 85 -25.72 -2.43 -20.75
C GLU A 85 -26.97 -2.15 -19.92
N LYS A 86 -28.13 -1.99 -20.58
CA LYS A 86 -29.42 -1.83 -19.90
C LYS A 86 -29.74 -2.99 -18.96
N GLN A 87 -29.53 -4.22 -19.43
CA GLN A 87 -29.81 -5.43 -18.64
C GLN A 87 -28.90 -5.52 -17.41
N ARG A 88 -27.65 -5.05 -17.50
CA ARG A 88 -26.74 -4.97 -16.35
C ARG A 88 -27.25 -3.98 -15.31
N TYR A 89 -27.57 -2.76 -15.71
CA TYR A 89 -28.09 -1.75 -14.79
C TYR A 89 -29.42 -2.15 -14.15
N MET A 90 -30.31 -2.80 -14.91
CA MET A 90 -31.53 -3.38 -14.37
C MET A 90 -31.27 -4.48 -13.34
N ARG A 91 -30.26 -5.35 -13.56
CA ARG A 91 -29.88 -6.38 -12.59
C ARG A 91 -29.39 -5.75 -11.29
N SER A 92 -28.50 -4.75 -11.37
CA SER A 92 -28.01 -4.03 -10.19
C SER A 92 -29.16 -3.36 -9.43
N LEU A 93 -30.10 -2.70 -10.13
CA LEU A 93 -31.25 -2.06 -9.49
C LEU A 93 -32.24 -3.07 -8.88
N ARG A 94 -32.35 -4.28 -9.47
CA ARG A 94 -33.16 -5.37 -8.91
C ARG A 94 -32.58 -5.96 -7.63
N SER A 95 -31.26 -6.07 -7.51
CA SER A 95 -30.60 -6.58 -6.31
C SER A 95 -30.57 -5.60 -5.14
N LEU A 96 -31.11 -4.39 -5.32
CA LEU A 96 -31.14 -3.35 -4.30
C LEU A 96 -32.32 -3.55 -3.35
N ASP A 97 -32.03 -3.53 -2.06
CA ASP A 97 -32.98 -3.52 -0.95
C ASP A 97 -32.39 -2.73 0.24
N GLU A 98 -33.16 -2.62 1.32
CA GLU A 98 -32.73 -1.91 2.53
C GLU A 98 -31.52 -2.56 3.21
N GLU A 99 -31.41 -3.90 3.17
CA GLU A 99 -30.32 -4.65 3.78
C GLU A 99 -28.99 -4.35 3.09
N VAL A 100 -28.98 -4.33 1.75
CA VAL A 100 -27.84 -3.93 0.94
C VAL A 100 -27.40 -2.50 1.24
N LEU A 101 -28.35 -1.56 1.39
CA LEU A 101 -28.03 -0.15 1.65
C LEU A 101 -27.45 0.07 3.05
N VAL A 102 -28.00 -0.60 4.06
CA VAL A 102 -27.46 -0.57 5.43
C VAL A 102 -26.05 -1.17 5.45
N LEU A 103 -25.85 -2.34 4.84
CA LEU A 103 -24.53 -2.97 4.77
C LEU A 103 -23.51 -2.11 4.00
N MET A 104 -23.89 -1.48 2.89
CA MET A 104 -23.01 -0.55 2.17
C MET A 104 -22.57 0.61 3.07
N ALA A 105 -23.48 1.14 3.90
CA ALA A 105 -23.16 2.20 4.84
C ALA A 105 -22.26 1.73 5.98
N MET A 106 -22.49 0.52 6.53
CA MET A 106 -21.61 -0.09 7.54
C MET A 106 -20.20 -0.33 6.98
N CYS A 107 -20.11 -0.82 5.74
CA CYS A 107 -18.82 -0.96 5.07
C CYS A 107 -18.13 0.41 4.85
N ALA A 108 -18.89 1.49 4.61
CA ALA A 108 -18.33 2.84 4.49
C ALA A 108 -17.71 3.33 5.81
N ASP A 109 -18.38 3.04 6.93
CA ASP A 109 -17.88 3.35 8.27
C ASP A 109 -16.57 2.60 8.56
N ILE A 110 -16.54 1.28 8.34
CA ILE A 110 -15.34 0.47 8.56
C ILE A 110 -14.20 0.87 7.61
N ALA A 111 -14.49 1.12 6.33
CA ALA A 111 -13.48 1.51 5.36
C ALA A 111 -12.78 2.82 5.75
N ASP A 112 -13.50 3.76 6.38
CA ASP A 112 -12.90 4.99 6.92
C ASP A 112 -11.95 4.70 8.09
N GLU A 113 -12.27 3.74 8.97
CA GLU A 113 -11.37 3.36 10.06
C GLU A 113 -10.11 2.65 9.59
N ASN A 114 -10.23 1.71 8.64
CA ASN A 114 -9.07 1.03 8.05
C ASN A 114 -8.16 2.02 7.32
N LEU A 115 -8.74 2.95 6.56
CA LEU A 115 -7.98 3.93 5.80
C LEU A 115 -7.17 4.86 6.71
N ARG A 116 -7.58 5.05 7.97
CA ARG A 116 -6.78 5.82 8.93
C ARG A 116 -5.48 5.13 9.28
N VAL A 117 -5.50 3.81 9.53
CA VAL A 117 -4.28 3.03 9.79
C VAL A 117 -3.38 3.05 8.56
N LEU A 118 -3.95 2.81 7.37
CA LEU A 118 -3.19 2.86 6.12
C LEU A 118 -2.49 4.21 5.92
N ARG A 119 -3.18 5.33 6.18
CA ARG A 119 -2.60 6.67 6.04
C ARG A 119 -1.48 6.98 7.04
N VAL A 120 -1.46 6.34 8.20
CA VAL A 120 -0.35 6.49 9.16
C VAL A 120 0.89 5.84 8.58
N ILE A 121 0.77 4.61 8.07
CA ILE A 121 1.88 3.89 7.42
C ILE A 121 2.30 4.58 6.11
N ASP A 122 1.37 5.21 5.40
CA ASP A 122 1.66 5.84 4.10
C ASP A 122 2.45 7.16 4.21
N SER A 123 2.63 7.70 5.40
CA SER A 123 3.39 8.94 5.62
C SER A 123 4.89 8.69 5.44
N GLU A 124 5.60 9.60 4.77
CA GLU A 124 7.08 9.62 4.77
C GLU A 124 7.63 9.91 6.19
N GLU A 125 6.84 10.60 7.01
CA GLU A 125 7.13 10.87 8.42
C GLU A 125 6.68 9.71 9.34
N PHE A 126 6.55 8.48 8.82
CA PHE A 126 6.11 7.33 9.59
C PHE A 126 7.04 7.06 10.78
N ASP A 127 6.49 7.16 11.98
CA ASP A 127 7.15 6.82 13.23
C ASP A 127 6.70 5.42 13.67
N ALA A 128 7.64 4.46 13.70
CA ALA A 128 7.36 3.08 14.04
C ALA A 128 6.78 2.91 15.46
N ALA A 129 7.03 3.84 16.38
CA ALA A 129 6.51 3.79 17.74
C ALA A 129 5.01 4.13 17.82
N GLU A 130 4.47 4.85 16.84
CA GLU A 130 3.05 5.24 16.82
C GLU A 130 2.15 4.10 16.31
N PHE A 131 2.71 3.21 15.49
CA PHE A 131 1.97 2.15 14.82
C PHE A 131 1.20 1.19 15.76
N PRO A 132 1.79 0.68 16.86
CA PRO A 132 1.09 -0.24 17.77
C PRO A 132 -0.15 0.39 18.42
N GLN A 133 -0.06 1.69 18.72
CA GLN A 133 -1.16 2.45 19.28
C GLN A 133 -2.29 2.63 18.25
N GLU A 134 -1.96 2.90 16.98
CA GLU A 134 -2.96 3.03 15.92
C GLU A 134 -3.71 1.71 15.64
N LEU A 135 -3.03 0.56 15.75
CA LEU A 135 -3.69 -0.75 15.70
C LEU A 135 -4.64 -0.92 16.89
N THR A 136 -4.20 -0.60 18.11
CA THR A 136 -5.05 -0.66 19.31
C THR A 136 -6.30 0.21 19.14
N PHE A 137 -6.13 1.45 18.65
CA PHE A 137 -7.27 2.32 18.36
C PHE A 137 -8.17 1.74 17.28
N LEU A 138 -7.66 1.03 16.28
CA LEU A 138 -8.51 0.36 15.29
C LEU A 138 -9.37 -0.72 15.96
N VAL A 139 -8.81 -1.54 16.84
CA VAL A 139 -9.55 -2.55 17.62
C VAL A 139 -10.68 -1.89 18.41
N ASP A 140 -10.38 -0.85 19.19
CA ASP A 140 -11.36 -0.13 20.01
C ASP A 140 -12.51 0.42 19.17
N ARG A 141 -12.19 0.99 18.00
CA ARG A 141 -13.17 1.58 17.09
C ARG A 141 -14.04 0.51 16.42
N LEU A 142 -13.47 -0.60 15.97
CA LEU A 142 -14.23 -1.70 15.38
C LEU A 142 -15.15 -2.35 16.42
N HIS A 143 -14.64 -2.57 17.63
CA HIS A 143 -15.41 -3.11 18.74
C HIS A 143 -16.60 -2.20 19.10
N PHE A 144 -16.36 -0.90 19.21
CA PHE A 144 -17.44 0.07 19.46
C PHE A 144 -18.46 0.12 18.31
N LEU A 145 -18.00 0.24 17.06
CA LEU A 145 -18.90 0.38 15.91
C LEU A 145 -19.78 -0.84 15.74
N ILE A 146 -19.18 -2.03 15.72
CA ILE A 146 -19.89 -3.25 15.31
C ILE A 146 -20.41 -4.03 16.51
N ASN A 147 -19.53 -4.45 17.43
CA ASN A 147 -19.94 -5.34 18.51
C ASN A 147 -20.85 -4.66 19.54
N ARG A 148 -20.68 -3.34 19.74
CA ARG A 148 -21.56 -2.54 20.62
C ARG A 148 -22.69 -1.83 19.87
N GLY A 149 -22.81 -2.03 18.56
CA GLY A 149 -23.84 -1.40 17.73
C GLY A 149 -23.70 0.12 17.56
N GLY A 150 -22.55 0.71 17.91
CA GLY A 150 -22.31 2.15 17.79
C GLY A 150 -22.44 2.68 16.36
N VAL A 151 -22.28 1.80 15.35
CA VAL A 151 -22.46 2.10 13.93
C VAL A 151 -23.89 2.57 13.61
N LEU A 152 -24.90 2.15 14.38
CA LEU A 152 -26.29 2.56 14.16
C LEU A 152 -26.57 4.00 14.59
N GLU A 153 -25.71 4.57 15.44
CA GLU A 153 -25.91 5.91 16.04
C GLU A 153 -25.06 7.02 15.40
N THR A 154 -24.04 6.67 14.61
CA THR A 154 -23.12 7.65 14.02
C THR A 154 -22.67 7.26 12.62
N GLY A 155 -22.03 8.22 11.94
CA GLY A 155 -21.38 7.98 10.65
C GLY A 155 -22.33 7.74 9.49
N TYR A 156 -21.87 6.96 8.53
CA TYR A 156 -22.57 6.72 7.26
C TYR A 156 -23.81 5.86 7.46
N THR A 157 -23.76 4.91 8.38
CA THR A 157 -24.89 4.02 8.68
C THR A 157 -26.04 4.78 9.31
N ALA A 158 -25.79 5.61 10.33
CA ALA A 158 -26.84 6.46 10.89
C ALA A 158 -27.45 7.41 9.84
N TYR A 159 -26.61 7.98 8.96
CA TYR A 159 -27.09 8.78 7.83
C TYR A 159 -28.00 7.97 6.90
N MET A 160 -27.61 6.74 6.53
CA MET A 160 -28.41 5.87 5.67
C MET A 160 -29.72 5.44 6.33
N LEU A 161 -29.71 5.17 7.65
CA LEU A 161 -30.92 4.82 8.39
C LEU A 161 -31.93 5.97 8.36
N ALA A 162 -31.49 7.20 8.67
CA ALA A 162 -32.34 8.39 8.56
C ALA A 162 -32.84 8.61 7.13
N TYR A 163 -31.98 8.36 6.14
CA TYR A 163 -32.34 8.44 4.71
C TYR A 163 -33.44 7.42 4.33
N LEU A 164 -33.40 6.21 4.87
CA LEU A 164 -34.33 5.12 4.58
C LEU A 164 -35.68 5.23 5.32
N GLU A 165 -35.83 6.17 6.27
CA GLU A 165 -37.14 6.47 6.87
C GLU A 165 -38.15 6.98 5.84
N GLN A 166 -37.66 7.61 4.76
CA GLN A 166 -38.49 8.13 3.68
C GLN A 166 -38.62 7.12 2.54
N PRO A 167 -39.85 6.84 2.05
CA PRO A 167 -40.06 5.92 0.94
C PRO A 167 -39.64 6.54 -0.40
N ARG A 168 -38.88 5.79 -1.19
CA ARG A 168 -38.50 6.13 -2.57
C ARG A 168 -39.13 5.16 -3.55
N GLY A 169 -40.02 5.68 -4.41
CA GLY A 169 -40.61 4.91 -5.49
C GLY A 169 -39.66 4.78 -6.68
N ILE A 170 -39.47 3.56 -7.16
CA ILE A 170 -38.67 3.24 -8.34
C ILE A 170 -39.55 2.45 -9.30
N LEU A 171 -39.67 2.92 -10.54
CA LEU A 171 -40.39 2.22 -11.59
C LEU A 171 -39.40 1.51 -12.52
N LEU A 172 -39.43 0.18 -12.53
CA LEU A 172 -38.60 -0.68 -13.36
C LEU A 172 -39.43 -1.31 -14.47
N GLY A 173 -39.64 -0.59 -15.56
CA GLY A 173 -40.59 -1.01 -16.60
C GLY A 173 -42.02 -0.99 -16.05
N ASN A 174 -42.63 -2.16 -15.87
CA ASN A 174 -43.96 -2.30 -15.27
C ASN A 174 -43.93 -2.63 -13.76
N ASP A 175 -42.74 -2.86 -13.19
CA ASP A 175 -42.60 -3.23 -11.78
C ASP A 175 -42.34 -1.96 -10.93
N ALA A 176 -43.34 -1.55 -10.15
CA ALA A 176 -43.17 -0.51 -9.14
C ALA A 176 -42.59 -1.10 -7.86
N ARG A 177 -41.44 -0.58 -7.42
CA ARG A 177 -40.79 -0.94 -6.16
C ARG A 177 -40.67 0.29 -5.27
N THR A 178 -40.61 0.06 -3.97
CA THR A 178 -40.35 1.12 -2.99
C THR A 178 -39.19 0.69 -2.11
N ILE A 179 -38.22 1.59 -1.93
CA ILE A 179 -37.10 1.44 -1.00
C ILE A 179 -37.32 2.39 0.16
N GLY A 180 -37.21 1.90 1.38
CA GLY A 180 -37.43 2.70 2.59
C GLY A 180 -38.90 2.99 2.86
N GLY A 181 -39.14 3.74 3.94
CA GLY A 181 -40.47 4.00 4.49
C GLY A 181 -40.72 3.28 5.82
N ALA A 182 -41.86 3.60 6.42
CA ALA A 182 -42.25 3.05 7.72
C ALA A 182 -42.23 1.50 7.71
N ALA A 183 -41.63 0.91 8.75
CA ALA A 183 -41.51 -0.53 8.96
C ALA A 183 -40.66 -1.32 7.94
N ARG A 184 -39.95 -0.67 7.01
CA ARG A 184 -39.01 -1.36 6.09
C ARG A 184 -37.72 -1.77 6.79
N ILE A 185 -37.18 -0.89 7.63
CA ILE A 185 -36.05 -1.23 8.50
C ILE A 185 -36.61 -1.88 9.76
N THR A 186 -36.39 -3.18 9.90
CA THR A 186 -36.81 -3.94 11.08
C THR A 186 -35.60 -4.21 11.99
N PRO A 187 -35.80 -4.36 13.31
CA PRO A 187 -34.71 -4.75 14.21
C PRO A 187 -34.03 -6.06 13.79
N ALA A 188 -34.80 -7.00 13.22
CA ALA A 188 -34.26 -8.26 12.69
C ALA A 188 -33.33 -8.05 11.49
N LEU A 189 -33.64 -7.09 10.60
CA LEU A 189 -32.75 -6.73 9.49
C LEU A 189 -31.45 -6.11 10.00
N LEU A 190 -31.55 -5.16 10.94
CA LEU A 190 -30.36 -4.53 11.54
C LEU A 190 -29.48 -5.55 12.26
N GLN A 191 -30.10 -6.49 12.96
CA GLN A 191 -29.38 -7.59 13.61
C GLN A 191 -28.61 -8.42 12.58
N ARG A 192 -29.25 -8.88 11.50
CA ARG A 192 -28.54 -9.60 10.42
C ARG A 192 -27.38 -8.81 9.84
N CYS A 193 -27.57 -7.50 9.59
CA CYS A 193 -26.49 -6.65 9.11
C CYS A 193 -25.32 -6.62 10.09
N CYS A 194 -25.59 -6.44 11.39
CA CYS A 194 -24.57 -6.48 12.43
C CYS A 194 -23.84 -7.82 12.49
N GLU A 195 -24.54 -8.95 12.39
CA GLU A 195 -23.94 -10.30 12.42
C GLU A 195 -23.00 -10.54 11.23
N ILE A 196 -23.38 -10.06 10.05
CA ILE A 196 -22.50 -10.06 8.87
C ILE A 196 -21.25 -9.21 9.12
N MET A 197 -21.41 -8.01 9.70
CA MET A 197 -20.27 -7.13 9.98
C MET A 197 -19.38 -7.64 11.12
N GLN A 198 -19.93 -8.37 12.08
CA GLN A 198 -19.16 -9.03 13.14
C GLN A 198 -18.24 -10.10 12.58
N THR A 199 -18.69 -10.84 11.58
CA THR A 199 -17.84 -11.79 10.83
C THR A 199 -16.63 -11.08 10.23
N TYR A 200 -16.84 -9.92 9.62
CA TYR A 200 -15.76 -9.08 9.13
C TYR A 200 -14.79 -8.68 10.26
N VAL A 201 -15.30 -8.27 11.43
CA VAL A 201 -14.45 -7.88 12.57
C VAL A 201 -13.59 -9.04 13.04
N VAL A 202 -14.12 -10.26 13.14
CA VAL A 202 -13.35 -11.45 13.49
C VAL A 202 -12.18 -11.64 12.52
N LEU A 203 -12.47 -11.69 11.21
CA LEU A 203 -11.44 -11.90 10.19
C LEU A 203 -10.41 -10.77 10.16
N ALA A 204 -10.85 -9.52 10.28
CA ALA A 204 -9.96 -8.36 10.29
C ALA A 204 -9.00 -8.40 11.49
N LEU A 205 -9.50 -8.70 12.68
CA LEU A 205 -8.70 -8.76 13.90
C LEU A 205 -7.76 -9.98 13.91
N GLN A 206 -8.20 -11.13 13.40
CA GLN A 206 -7.32 -12.30 13.21
C GLN A 206 -6.21 -12.00 12.20
N THR A 207 -6.54 -11.35 11.08
CA THR A 207 -5.55 -10.92 10.09
C THR A 207 -4.56 -9.96 10.72
N MET A 208 -5.02 -8.98 11.50
CA MET A 208 -4.13 -8.06 12.23
C MET A 208 -3.20 -8.80 13.18
N HIS A 209 -3.70 -9.78 13.94
CA HIS A 209 -2.86 -10.58 14.85
C HIS A 209 -1.86 -11.46 14.11
N ALA A 210 -2.24 -12.00 12.95
CA ALA A 210 -1.34 -12.80 12.13
C ALA A 210 -0.23 -11.94 11.51
N GLU A 211 -0.56 -10.77 10.98
CA GLU A 211 0.39 -9.87 10.29
C GLU A 211 1.24 -9.03 11.25
N PHE A 212 0.66 -8.61 12.37
CA PHE A 212 1.28 -7.71 13.36
C PHE A 212 1.17 -8.30 14.78
N PRO A 213 1.78 -9.48 15.02
CA PRO A 213 1.69 -10.13 16.32
C PRO A 213 2.39 -9.31 17.40
N ASP A 214 1.94 -9.44 18.66
CA ASP A 214 2.49 -8.69 19.80
C ASP A 214 4.01 -8.95 20.03
N TYR A 215 4.53 -10.07 19.51
CA TYR A 215 5.95 -10.41 19.58
C TYR A 215 6.80 -9.84 18.43
N ASP A 216 6.20 -9.12 17.47
CA ASP A 216 6.94 -8.48 16.39
C ASP A 216 7.77 -7.29 16.88
N LEU A 217 8.92 -7.04 16.24
CA LEU A 217 9.81 -5.93 16.56
C LEU A 217 9.11 -4.58 16.34
N MET A 218 8.29 -4.47 15.30
CA MET A 218 7.53 -3.25 15.04
C MET A 218 6.53 -2.95 16.16
N GLN A 219 5.92 -3.98 16.76
CA GLN A 219 5.08 -3.82 17.94
C GLN A 219 5.89 -3.37 19.16
N ALA A 220 7.08 -3.93 19.35
CA ALA A 220 7.94 -3.59 20.48
C ALA A 220 8.42 -2.14 20.48
N PHE A 221 8.57 -1.48 19.32
CA PHE A 221 8.92 -0.06 19.25
C PHE A 221 7.86 0.87 19.86
N GLY A 222 6.64 0.38 20.12
CA GLY A 222 5.59 1.13 20.81
C GLY A 222 6.01 1.69 22.17
N VAL A 223 7.02 1.10 22.83
CA VAL A 223 7.58 1.62 24.10
C VAL A 223 8.18 3.02 23.99
N PHE A 224 8.59 3.43 22.78
CA PHE A 224 9.15 4.74 22.51
C PHE A 224 8.08 5.80 22.21
N ASN A 225 6.79 5.43 22.14
CA ASN A 225 5.74 6.39 21.86
C ASN A 225 5.56 7.35 23.03
N LEU A 226 5.81 8.63 22.75
CA LEU A 226 5.72 9.68 23.75
C LEU A 226 4.34 10.36 23.76
N ARG A 227 3.51 10.11 22.75
CA ARG A 227 2.16 10.68 22.66
C ARG A 227 1.26 10.12 23.77
N PRO A 228 0.45 10.96 24.44
CA PRO A 228 -0.48 10.48 25.45
C PRO A 228 -1.55 9.59 24.81
N ALA A 229 -1.92 8.50 25.50
CA ALA A 229 -2.95 7.57 25.05
C ALA A 229 -4.35 8.22 25.07
N CYS A 230 -4.64 9.05 26.09
CA CYS A 230 -5.86 9.84 26.16
C CYS A 230 -5.57 11.33 26.39
N ARG A 231 -6.44 12.22 25.88
CA ARG A 231 -6.45 13.64 26.30
C ARG A 231 -6.83 13.72 27.78
N GLY A 232 -5.86 13.97 28.64
CA GLY A 232 -6.08 14.14 30.08
C GLY A 232 -5.38 13.12 30.97
N ASP A 233 -4.66 12.15 30.41
CA ASP A 233 -3.73 11.34 31.20
C ASP A 233 -2.64 12.26 31.77
N ASN A 234 -2.54 12.31 33.10
CA ASN A 234 -1.49 13.07 33.79
C ASN A 234 -0.13 12.55 33.32
N LEU A 235 0.69 13.47 32.80
CA LEU A 235 2.01 13.25 32.20
C LEU A 235 3.09 12.78 33.20
N ASP A 236 2.74 12.58 34.47
CA ASP A 236 3.72 12.59 35.56
C ASP A 236 4.34 11.22 35.88
N HIS A 237 3.79 10.10 35.42
CA HIS A 237 4.33 8.78 35.76
C HIS A 237 4.40 7.80 34.59
N VAL A 238 5.59 7.22 34.41
CA VAL A 238 5.80 6.04 33.57
C VAL A 238 5.11 4.86 34.25
N VAL A 239 3.95 4.44 33.73
CA VAL A 239 3.33 3.18 34.18
C VAL A 239 4.18 2.03 33.62
N TRP A 240 4.98 1.41 34.48
CA TRP A 240 5.76 0.24 34.11
C TRP A 240 4.83 -0.97 34.00
N THR A 241 4.58 -1.44 32.78
CA THR A 241 3.75 -2.61 32.50
C THR A 241 4.61 -3.81 32.13
N GLU A 242 4.11 -5.02 32.38
CA GLU A 242 4.78 -6.26 31.95
C GLU A 242 5.03 -6.26 30.43
N ARG A 243 4.09 -5.73 29.65
CA ARG A 243 4.22 -5.56 28.20
C ARG A 243 5.42 -4.68 27.84
N LYS A 244 5.52 -3.48 28.42
CA LYS A 244 6.62 -2.55 28.17
C LYS A 244 7.99 -3.17 28.52
N GLN A 245 8.02 -3.99 29.56
CA GLN A 245 9.21 -4.73 29.94
C GLN A 245 9.60 -5.79 28.89
N LYS A 246 8.66 -6.63 28.45
CA LYS A 246 8.89 -7.64 27.40
C LYS A 246 9.35 -6.99 26.09
N ASP A 247 8.74 -5.89 25.71
CA ASP A 247 9.08 -5.17 24.49
C ASP A 247 10.50 -4.59 24.55
N LEU A 248 10.90 -4.00 25.69
CA LEU A 248 12.28 -3.53 25.89
C LEU A 248 13.29 -4.68 25.91
N ASP A 249 12.95 -5.83 26.50
CA ASP A 249 13.83 -7.01 26.49
C ASP A 249 14.06 -7.52 25.07
N ARG A 250 12.97 -7.62 24.31
CA ARG A 250 13.01 -8.04 22.91
C ARG A 250 13.90 -7.11 22.08
N LEU A 251 13.73 -5.80 22.25
CA LEU A 251 14.55 -4.80 21.58
C LEU A 251 16.01 -4.85 22.02
N SER A 252 16.27 -5.16 23.29
CA SER A 252 17.62 -5.33 23.84
C SER A 252 18.32 -6.54 23.21
N MET A 253 17.62 -7.69 23.14
CA MET A 253 18.10 -8.91 22.47
C MET A 253 18.41 -8.63 20.99
N TYR A 254 17.50 -7.98 20.29
CA TYR A 254 17.67 -7.61 18.88
C TYR A 254 18.88 -6.68 18.64
N ALA A 255 19.15 -5.77 19.58
CA ALA A 255 20.30 -4.87 19.52
C ALA A 255 21.60 -5.47 20.08
N GLY A 256 21.56 -6.71 20.61
CA GLY A 256 22.70 -7.36 21.25
C GLY A 256 23.15 -6.64 22.53
N GLN A 257 22.22 -6.06 23.29
CA GLN A 257 22.48 -5.28 24.50
C GLN A 257 21.91 -5.98 25.74
N ASP A 258 22.47 -5.67 26.91
CA ASP A 258 21.96 -6.17 28.19
C ASP A 258 20.58 -5.55 28.51
N PRO A 259 19.51 -6.36 28.69
CA PRO A 259 18.18 -5.85 28.94
C PRO A 259 18.07 -4.99 30.21
N GLY A 260 18.80 -5.36 31.27
CA GLY A 260 18.80 -4.60 32.53
C GLY A 260 19.34 -3.18 32.34
N ARG A 261 20.45 -3.05 31.60
CA ARG A 261 21.04 -1.75 31.26
C ARG A 261 20.15 -0.92 30.35
N VAL A 262 19.55 -1.51 29.32
CA VAL A 262 18.64 -0.79 28.40
C VAL A 262 17.45 -0.23 29.16
N ARG A 263 16.80 -1.03 30.02
CA ARG A 263 15.67 -0.57 30.85
C ARG A 263 16.06 0.57 31.78
N ALA A 264 17.22 0.47 32.45
CA ALA A 264 17.70 1.51 33.35
C ALA A 264 17.94 2.84 32.61
N GLN A 265 18.61 2.80 31.45
CA GLN A 265 18.86 3.98 30.63
C GLN A 265 17.57 4.54 30.02
N PHE A 266 16.64 3.68 29.62
CA PHE A 266 15.33 4.07 29.13
C PHE A 266 14.55 4.88 30.18
N CYS A 267 14.48 4.39 31.42
CA CYS A 267 13.79 5.09 32.52
C CYS A 267 14.44 6.44 32.85
N ASP A 268 15.75 6.54 32.73
CA ASP A 268 16.50 7.77 32.97
C ASP A 268 16.25 8.83 31.88
N LEU A 269 16.17 8.42 30.62
CA LEU A 269 16.03 9.33 29.48
C LEU A 269 14.58 9.66 29.10
N GLU A 270 13.61 8.80 29.40
CA GLU A 270 12.20 9.00 29.02
C GLU A 270 11.64 10.36 29.44
N PRO A 271 11.84 10.86 30.68
CA PRO A 271 11.33 12.17 31.09
C PRO A 271 11.89 13.32 30.24
N ALA A 272 13.17 13.24 29.88
CA ALA A 272 13.81 14.24 29.03
C ALA A 272 13.26 14.19 27.59
N ALA A 273 13.01 12.99 27.05
CA ALA A 273 12.41 12.80 25.74
C ALA A 273 10.98 13.36 25.69
N ARG A 274 10.15 13.09 26.71
CA ARG A 274 8.80 13.67 26.85
C ARG A 274 8.85 15.19 26.90
N TYR A 275 9.77 15.76 27.69
CA TYR A 275 9.94 17.21 27.76
C TYR A 275 10.32 17.80 26.41
N GLU A 276 11.24 17.17 25.67
CA GLU A 276 11.66 17.63 24.34
C GLU A 276 10.49 17.62 23.35
N GLN A 277 9.70 16.55 23.33
CA GLN A 277 8.51 16.45 22.47
C GLN A 277 7.48 17.54 22.82
N ALA A 278 7.21 17.75 24.12
CA ALA A 278 6.25 18.76 24.56
C ALA A 278 6.69 20.19 24.21
N GLN A 279 7.99 20.48 24.21
CA GLN A 279 8.54 21.80 23.89
C GLN A 279 8.58 22.07 22.38
N THR A 280 8.97 21.08 21.57
CA THR A 280 9.25 21.26 20.14
C THR A 280 8.09 20.83 19.24
N GLY A 281 7.22 19.95 19.72
CA GLY A 281 6.15 19.34 18.92
C GLY A 281 6.64 18.37 17.85
N CYS A 282 7.87 17.85 17.97
CA CYS A 282 8.44 16.89 17.01
C CYS A 282 7.86 15.47 17.18
N SER A 283 8.24 14.55 16.28
CA SER A 283 7.88 13.12 16.39
C SER A 283 8.53 12.48 17.62
N SER A 284 8.03 11.31 18.03
CA SER A 284 8.61 10.57 19.16
C SER A 284 10.07 10.20 18.86
N PHE A 285 10.35 9.76 17.63
CA PHE A 285 11.71 9.47 17.19
C PHE A 285 12.66 10.67 17.30
N GLU A 286 12.28 11.84 16.75
CA GLU A 286 13.14 13.02 16.79
C GLU A 286 13.39 13.52 18.21
N ALA A 287 12.40 13.40 19.11
CA ALA A 287 12.59 13.70 20.53
C ALA A 287 13.62 12.77 21.17
N TRP A 288 13.48 11.45 21.00
CA TRP A 288 14.42 10.45 21.52
C TRP A 288 15.83 10.64 20.96
N LYS A 289 15.96 10.83 19.65
CA LYS A 289 17.23 11.11 18.96
C LYS A 289 17.91 12.35 19.50
N THR A 290 17.18 13.46 19.63
CA THR A 290 17.72 14.73 20.13
C THR A 290 18.25 14.59 21.56
N VAL A 291 17.48 13.92 22.42
CA VAL A 291 17.86 13.67 23.81
C VAL A 291 19.06 12.73 23.90
N ALA A 292 19.02 11.59 23.21
CA ALA A 292 20.12 10.63 23.21
C ALA A 292 21.45 11.28 22.75
N LEU A 293 21.42 12.06 21.67
CA LEU A 293 22.59 12.80 21.19
C LEU A 293 23.05 13.88 22.17
N ARG A 294 22.13 14.58 22.83
CA ARG A 294 22.46 15.59 23.87
C ARG A 294 23.21 14.96 25.05
N PHE A 295 22.76 13.79 25.50
CA PHE A 295 23.39 13.07 26.62
C PHE A 295 24.68 12.35 26.22
N GLN A 296 24.81 11.90 24.96
CA GLN A 296 26.03 11.29 24.44
C GLN A 296 27.15 12.29 24.15
N CYS A 297 26.83 13.43 23.53
CA CYS A 297 27.78 14.48 23.14
C CYS A 297 27.95 15.58 24.19
N GLY A 298 27.30 15.43 25.35
CA GLY A 298 27.34 16.39 26.45
C GLY A 298 28.67 16.44 27.19
N LYS A 299 28.69 17.19 28.30
CA LYS A 299 29.85 17.22 29.21
C LYS A 299 30.08 15.81 29.78
N LYS A 300 31.35 15.39 29.91
CA LYS A 300 31.73 14.06 30.46
C LYS A 300 31.02 13.69 31.76
N SER A 301 30.80 14.66 32.66
CA SER A 301 30.10 14.44 33.93
C SER A 301 28.60 14.10 33.76
N VAL A 302 27.96 14.61 32.71
CA VAL A 302 26.57 14.30 32.36
C VAL A 302 26.50 12.92 31.73
N CYS A 303 27.40 12.61 30.79
CA CYS A 303 27.47 11.29 30.15
C CYS A 303 27.72 10.15 31.16
N GLN A 304 28.49 10.43 32.22
CA GLN A 304 28.75 9.45 33.29
C GLN A 304 27.54 9.23 34.21
N ARG A 305 26.71 10.26 34.42
CA ARG A 305 25.51 10.17 35.27
C ARG A 305 24.31 9.60 34.53
N HIS A 306 24.23 9.87 33.24
CA HIS A 306 23.13 9.47 32.36
C HIS A 306 23.71 8.72 31.15
N PRO A 307 24.19 7.48 31.34
CA PRO A 307 24.76 6.70 30.25
C PRO A 307 23.68 6.34 29.22
N VAL A 308 24.04 6.34 27.94
CA VAL A 308 23.13 6.00 26.82
C VAL A 308 23.69 4.85 25.97
N ASP A 309 24.83 4.28 26.35
CA ASP A 309 25.58 3.35 25.50
C ASP A 309 24.83 2.04 25.18
N ALA A 310 23.94 1.56 26.05
CA ALA A 310 23.11 0.38 25.80
C ALA A 310 21.80 0.73 25.07
N LEU A 311 21.21 1.89 25.35
CA LEU A 311 19.97 2.33 24.70
C LEU A 311 20.22 2.86 23.27
N PHE A 312 21.38 3.44 23.01
CA PHE A 312 21.71 4.08 21.73
C PHE A 312 21.64 3.11 20.53
N PRO A 313 22.20 1.88 20.59
CA PRO A 313 22.01 0.88 19.53
C PRO A 313 20.55 0.56 19.25
N VAL A 314 19.70 0.49 20.30
CA VAL A 314 18.25 0.27 20.14
C VAL A 314 17.60 1.44 19.41
N LEU A 315 17.96 2.68 19.77
CA LEU A 315 17.45 3.89 19.11
C LEU A 315 17.91 4.01 17.65
N ILE A 316 19.12 3.57 17.31
CA ILE A 316 19.57 3.48 15.92
C ILE A 316 18.68 2.52 15.13
N LYS A 317 18.39 1.34 15.71
CA LYS A 317 17.50 0.35 15.08
C LYS A 317 16.08 0.90 14.92
N TYR A 318 15.54 1.55 15.93
CA TYR A 318 14.26 2.25 15.85
C TYR A 318 14.25 3.28 14.71
N GLY A 319 15.30 4.09 14.58
CA GLY A 319 15.44 5.05 13.49
C GLY A 319 15.52 4.42 12.10
N ALA A 320 16.01 3.19 11.98
CA ALA A 320 16.03 2.46 10.71
C ALA A 320 14.65 1.88 10.33
N TYR A 321 13.75 1.69 11.30
CA TYR A 321 12.37 1.27 11.07
C TYR A 321 11.42 2.47 10.83
N SER A 322 11.74 3.63 11.40
CA SER A 322 11.03 4.88 11.12
C SER A 322 11.38 5.40 9.72
N GLY A 323 10.39 5.73 8.91
CA GLY A 323 10.57 6.15 7.52
C GLY A 323 10.87 5.02 6.52
N ALA A 324 10.68 3.75 6.90
CA ALA A 324 10.87 2.60 6.00
C ALA A 324 9.72 2.39 4.99
N THR A 325 9.05 3.47 4.56
CA THR A 325 7.87 3.44 3.70
C THR A 325 8.28 3.90 2.29
N THR A 326 7.98 3.10 1.27
CA THR A 326 8.26 3.45 -0.14
C THR A 326 7.10 4.22 -0.78
N SER A 327 6.11 4.64 0.00
CA SER A 327 4.89 5.29 -0.48
C SER A 327 5.18 6.57 -1.23
N GLY A 328 6.07 7.42 -0.73
CA GLY A 328 6.49 8.66 -1.39
C GLY A 328 7.05 8.44 -2.79
N VAL A 329 7.87 7.41 -2.95
CA VAL A 329 8.44 7.00 -4.25
C VAL A 329 7.33 6.53 -5.21
N GLU A 330 6.35 5.78 -4.72
CA GLU A 330 5.25 5.28 -5.55
C GLU A 330 4.21 6.35 -5.90
N GLN A 331 3.95 7.28 -4.98
CA GLN A 331 3.16 8.48 -5.26
C GLN A 331 3.87 9.33 -6.31
N SER A 332 5.19 9.49 -6.21
CA SER A 332 6.03 10.15 -7.20
C SER A 332 5.91 9.50 -8.58
N PHE A 333 6.00 8.17 -8.67
CA PHE A 333 5.77 7.44 -9.92
C PHE A 333 4.35 7.63 -10.47
N SER A 334 3.34 7.64 -9.60
CA SER A 334 1.94 7.85 -10.00
C SER A 334 1.71 9.26 -10.54
N VAL A 335 2.37 10.26 -9.94
CA VAL A 335 2.37 11.65 -10.44
C VAL A 335 3.04 11.68 -11.81
N LEU A 336 4.26 11.13 -11.95
CA LEU A 336 4.97 11.09 -13.24
C LEU A 336 4.15 10.39 -14.33
N GLN A 337 3.50 9.26 -14.02
CA GLN A 337 2.69 8.51 -14.97
C GLN A 337 1.49 9.33 -15.49
N ARG A 338 0.90 10.19 -14.65
CA ARG A 338 -0.18 11.10 -15.09
C ARG A 338 0.31 12.17 -16.08
N PHE A 339 1.57 12.58 -15.97
CA PHE A 339 2.14 13.65 -16.79
C PHE A 339 2.97 13.16 -17.98
N GLN A 340 3.24 11.85 -18.06
CA GLN A 340 3.82 11.17 -19.22
C GLN A 340 2.81 10.18 -19.87
N PRO A 341 1.69 10.68 -20.46
CA PRO A 341 0.81 9.83 -21.25
C PRO A 341 1.54 9.24 -22.47
N ALA A 342 0.98 8.18 -23.06
CA ALA A 342 1.56 7.50 -24.22
C ALA A 342 1.83 8.44 -25.41
N GLU A 343 1.06 9.52 -25.51
CA GLU A 343 1.20 10.59 -26.50
C GLU A 343 2.54 11.35 -26.38
N ARG A 344 3.18 11.35 -25.21
CA ARG A 344 4.44 12.04 -24.92
C ARG A 344 5.69 11.15 -25.02
N LYS A 345 5.57 9.92 -25.52
CA LYS A 345 6.70 8.98 -25.69
C LYS A 345 7.80 9.46 -26.66
N HIS A 346 7.55 10.52 -27.41
CA HIS A 346 8.51 11.12 -28.34
C HIS A 346 9.40 12.19 -27.69
N MET A 347 9.23 12.46 -26.39
CA MET A 347 10.08 13.38 -25.64
C MET A 347 11.50 12.80 -25.49
N LEU A 348 12.51 13.67 -25.59
CA LEU A 348 13.90 13.30 -25.33
C LEU A 348 14.09 12.95 -23.85
N ASP A 349 14.92 11.95 -23.56
CA ASP A 349 15.16 11.48 -22.18
C ASP A 349 15.64 12.59 -21.25
N ALA A 350 16.45 13.53 -21.74
CA ALA A 350 16.91 14.69 -20.97
C ALA A 350 15.75 15.60 -20.53
N THR A 351 14.81 15.89 -21.44
CA THR A 351 13.62 16.70 -21.13
C THR A 351 12.65 15.95 -20.21
N ALA A 352 12.54 14.63 -20.39
CA ALA A 352 11.76 13.77 -19.50
C ALA A 352 12.30 13.78 -18.08
N LEU A 353 13.63 13.75 -17.93
CA LEU A 353 14.31 13.82 -16.65
C LEU A 353 14.17 15.19 -15.99
N ASP A 354 14.31 16.28 -16.75
CA ASP A 354 14.14 17.64 -16.22
C ASP A 354 12.70 17.89 -15.73
N GLU A 355 11.69 17.45 -16.50
CA GLU A 355 10.29 17.53 -16.07
C GLU A 355 10.03 16.66 -14.83
N ALA A 356 10.59 15.44 -14.79
CA ALA A 356 10.45 14.57 -13.63
C ALA A 356 11.09 15.17 -12.39
N CYS A 357 12.29 15.74 -12.51
CA CYS A 357 12.94 16.47 -11.42
C CYS A 357 12.05 17.61 -10.93
N LEU A 358 11.52 18.46 -11.83
CA LEU A 358 10.64 19.58 -11.45
C LEU A 358 9.37 19.15 -10.72
N MET A 359 8.77 18.02 -11.12
CA MET A 359 7.55 17.50 -10.49
C MET A 359 7.81 16.81 -9.14
N LEU A 360 9.02 16.30 -8.93
CA LEU A 360 9.42 15.55 -7.74
C LEU A 360 10.35 16.33 -6.81
N LEU A 361 10.59 17.62 -7.08
CA LEU A 361 11.40 18.46 -6.20
C LEU A 361 10.82 18.40 -4.76
N PRO A 362 11.66 18.15 -3.75
CA PRO A 362 11.24 18.25 -2.36
C PRO A 362 10.62 19.62 -2.11
N ASP A 363 9.62 19.67 -1.21
CA ASP A 363 8.97 20.90 -0.79
C ASP A 363 9.92 21.70 0.12
N ASP A 364 11.04 22.17 -0.44
CA ASP A 364 11.97 23.10 0.21
C ASP A 364 11.39 24.50 0.05
N PRO A 365 10.84 25.10 1.12
CA PRO A 365 10.17 26.40 1.02
C PRO A 365 11.12 27.52 0.58
N VAL A 366 12.42 27.38 0.83
CA VAL A 366 13.44 28.36 0.42
C VAL A 366 13.73 28.22 -1.07
N LEU A 367 13.91 26.99 -1.56
CA LEU A 367 14.08 26.72 -2.98
C LEU A 367 12.83 27.10 -3.78
N HIS A 368 11.64 26.77 -3.26
CA HIS A 368 10.36 27.04 -3.89
C HIS A 368 10.10 28.54 -4.01
N ALA A 369 10.45 29.32 -2.98
CA ALA A 369 10.38 30.79 -3.04
C ALA A 369 11.31 31.35 -4.14
N ARG A 370 12.57 30.88 -4.20
CA ARG A 370 13.53 31.31 -5.23
C ARG A 370 13.12 30.92 -6.64
N LEU A 371 12.58 29.71 -6.83
CA LEU A 371 12.04 29.24 -8.10
C LEU A 371 10.82 30.06 -8.52
N CYS A 372 9.90 30.34 -7.59
CA CYS A 372 8.75 31.21 -7.85
C CYS A 372 9.19 32.62 -8.25
N ASP A 373 10.15 33.21 -7.53
CA ASP A 373 10.67 34.54 -7.85
C ASP A 373 11.29 34.58 -9.25
N ARG A 374 12.06 33.54 -9.61
CA ARG A 374 12.66 33.43 -10.94
C ARG A 374 11.63 33.19 -12.03
N ALA A 375 10.63 32.34 -11.79
CA ALA A 375 9.53 32.09 -12.72
C ALA A 375 8.70 33.36 -12.95
N VAL A 376 8.46 34.16 -11.90
CA VAL A 376 7.79 35.45 -11.98
C VAL A 376 8.57 36.46 -12.84
N GLN A 377 9.90 36.50 -12.70
CA GLN A 377 10.75 37.34 -13.57
C GLN A 377 10.64 36.92 -15.04
N ILE A 378 10.81 35.62 -15.32
CA ILE A 378 10.70 35.08 -16.68
C ILE A 378 9.31 35.38 -17.28
N TRP A 379 8.25 35.19 -16.49
CA TRP A 379 6.89 35.53 -16.92
C TRP A 379 6.75 37.02 -17.23
N ALA A 380 7.26 37.89 -16.36
CA ALA A 380 7.20 39.33 -16.56
C ALA A 380 7.91 39.76 -17.86
N ASP A 381 9.07 39.15 -18.13
CA ASP A 381 9.89 39.43 -19.31
C ASP A 381 9.21 38.98 -20.62
N HIS A 382 8.46 37.87 -20.60
CA HIS A 382 7.88 37.28 -21.82
C HIS A 382 6.39 37.58 -22.03
N LEU A 383 5.61 37.75 -20.96
CA LEU A 383 4.14 37.81 -20.98
C LEU A 383 3.58 39.05 -20.27
N GLY A 384 4.46 39.94 -19.79
CA GLY A 384 4.11 41.16 -19.08
C GLY A 384 3.91 40.98 -17.58
N ALA A 385 3.82 42.11 -16.87
CA ALA A 385 3.77 42.14 -15.41
C ALA A 385 2.65 41.23 -14.86
N PRO A 386 2.94 40.37 -13.87
CA PRO A 386 1.91 39.59 -13.19
C PRO A 386 0.82 40.52 -12.64
N ARG A 387 -0.45 40.10 -12.73
CA ARG A 387 -1.55 40.84 -12.09
C ARG A 387 -1.22 41.01 -10.59
N GLU A 388 -1.40 42.21 -10.06
CA GLU A 388 -1.24 42.48 -8.62
C GLU A 388 -1.99 41.40 -7.84
N ARG A 389 -1.27 40.69 -6.96
CA ARG A 389 -1.86 39.63 -6.14
C ARG A 389 -3.06 40.21 -5.42
N SER A 390 -4.19 39.49 -5.44
CA SER A 390 -5.30 39.77 -4.53
C SER A 390 -4.72 39.92 -3.13
N LYS A 391 -4.98 41.04 -2.46
CA LYS A 391 -4.50 41.34 -1.10
C LYS A 391 -4.51 40.07 -0.26
N VAL A 392 -3.38 39.78 0.40
CA VAL A 392 -3.26 38.68 1.36
C VAL A 392 -4.51 38.72 2.21
N ARG A 393 -5.31 37.66 2.16
CA ARG A 393 -6.58 37.65 2.88
C ARG A 393 -6.29 37.96 4.35
N VAL A 394 -7.12 38.83 4.93
CA VAL A 394 -6.95 39.31 6.32
C VAL A 394 -6.90 38.14 7.33
N ASP A 395 -7.43 36.97 6.97
CA ASP A 395 -7.44 35.77 7.79
C ASP A 395 -6.24 34.81 7.58
N LYS A 396 -5.22 35.18 6.78
CA LYS A 396 -4.01 34.37 6.63
C LYS A 396 -3.26 34.31 7.97
N GLY A 397 -3.19 33.11 8.57
CA GLY A 397 -2.54 32.88 9.86
C GLY A 397 -3.51 32.82 11.06
N ILE A 398 -4.78 33.20 10.88
CA ILE A 398 -5.80 32.98 11.91
C ILE A 398 -6.20 31.51 11.85
N ARG A 399 -5.89 30.76 12.91
CA ARG A 399 -6.43 29.40 13.10
C ARG A 399 -7.95 29.52 13.14
N ARG A 400 -8.62 29.16 12.05
CA ARG A 400 -10.09 29.09 12.05
C ARG A 400 -10.49 28.09 13.11
N GLY A 401 -11.35 28.53 14.03
CA GLY A 401 -12.01 27.63 14.98
C GLY A 401 -12.70 26.48 14.24
N PRO A 402 -13.11 25.42 14.95
CA PRO A 402 -13.90 24.35 14.35
C PRO A 402 -15.05 24.98 13.56
N MET A 403 -15.08 24.72 12.26
CA MET A 403 -16.09 25.25 11.35
C MET A 403 -17.41 24.54 11.69
N VAL A 404 -18.09 25.04 12.72
CA VAL A 404 -19.45 24.63 13.05
C VAL A 404 -20.30 25.27 11.95
N ALA A 405 -20.94 24.44 11.13
CA ALA A 405 -21.92 24.93 10.16
C ALA A 405 -22.93 25.82 10.91
N ALA A 406 -23.34 26.93 10.30
CA ALA A 406 -24.40 27.73 10.90
C ALA A 406 -25.64 26.85 11.10
N PRO A 407 -26.46 27.06 12.15
CA PRO A 407 -27.68 26.29 12.35
C PRO A 407 -28.53 26.29 11.07
N GLY A 408 -28.74 25.12 10.46
CA GLY A 408 -29.49 24.97 9.22
C GLY A 408 -28.67 24.93 7.92
N GLU A 409 -27.36 25.14 7.95
CA GLU A 409 -26.51 24.95 6.76
C GLU A 409 -26.05 23.49 6.63
N PRO A 410 -26.13 22.89 5.43
CA PRO A 410 -25.66 21.52 5.20
C PRO A 410 -24.14 21.45 5.38
N MET A 411 -23.68 20.42 6.10
CA MET A 411 -22.27 20.24 6.39
C MET A 411 -21.49 19.80 5.15
N THR A 412 -20.23 20.21 5.01
CA THR A 412 -19.38 19.69 3.93
C THR A 412 -19.02 18.22 4.15
N GLU A 413 -18.70 17.47 3.08
CA GLU A 413 -18.18 16.09 3.16
C GLU A 413 -17.03 15.97 4.19
N THR A 414 -16.09 16.91 4.17
CA THR A 414 -14.98 16.97 5.13
C THR A 414 -15.43 17.20 6.57
N ALA A 415 -16.46 18.04 6.78
CA ALA A 415 -17.01 18.29 8.10
C ALA A 415 -17.77 17.07 8.64
N PHE A 416 -18.52 16.37 7.78
CA PHE A 416 -19.18 15.10 8.10
C PHE A 416 -18.17 14.05 8.58
N ILE A 417 -17.11 13.81 7.81
CA ILE A 417 -16.05 12.86 8.16
C ILE A 417 -15.40 13.24 9.51
N LYS A 418 -15.12 14.52 9.73
CA LYS A 418 -14.53 15.00 11.00
C LYS A 418 -15.47 14.82 12.20
N LYS A 419 -16.77 15.06 12.02
CA LYS A 419 -17.80 14.83 13.05
C LYS A 419 -17.85 13.35 13.40
N ARG A 420 -18.06 12.48 12.41
CA ARG A 420 -18.05 11.01 12.56
C ARG A 420 -16.83 10.52 13.35
N ARG A 421 -15.63 10.86 12.90
CA ARG A 421 -14.39 10.39 13.55
C ARG A 421 -14.26 10.85 15.00
N ARG A 422 -14.75 12.05 15.32
CA ARG A 422 -14.78 12.56 16.70
C ARG A 422 -15.78 11.79 17.55
N ASP A 423 -16.96 11.53 17.02
CA ASP A 423 -18.03 10.81 17.73
C ASP A 423 -17.61 9.36 18.05
N VAL A 424 -17.00 8.68 17.07
CA VAL A 424 -16.44 7.34 17.24
C VAL A 424 -15.29 7.35 18.26
N ALA A 425 -14.32 8.25 18.12
CA ALA A 425 -13.18 8.33 19.04
C ALA A 425 -13.58 8.71 20.47
N GLY A 426 -14.64 9.50 20.65
CA GLY A 426 -15.14 9.89 21.97
C GLY A 426 -15.93 8.80 22.70
N LYS A 427 -16.49 7.82 21.96
CA LYS A 427 -17.29 6.72 22.51
C LYS A 427 -16.56 5.37 22.53
N ALA A 428 -15.51 5.22 21.72
CA ALA A 428 -14.68 4.03 21.74
C ALA A 428 -13.98 3.90 23.11
N THR A 429 -14.08 2.71 23.70
CA THR A 429 -13.37 2.37 24.94
C THR A 429 -12.32 1.32 24.63
N SER A 430 -11.26 1.28 25.44
CA SER A 430 -10.22 0.26 25.33
C SER A 430 -10.83 -1.15 25.40
N ALA A 431 -10.54 -1.96 24.40
CA ALA A 431 -10.88 -3.38 24.32
C ALA A 431 -9.67 -4.14 23.77
N THR A 432 -9.41 -5.33 24.29
CA THR A 432 -8.41 -6.20 23.67
C THR A 432 -8.98 -6.82 22.40
N ALA A 433 -8.11 -7.17 21.45
CA ALA A 433 -8.55 -7.81 20.22
C ALA A 433 -9.17 -9.19 20.47
N SER A 434 -8.71 -9.93 21.49
CA SER A 434 -9.34 -11.18 21.93
C SER A 434 -10.77 -10.95 22.44
N GLU A 435 -11.00 -9.95 23.31
CA GLU A 435 -12.35 -9.57 23.76
C GLU A 435 -13.25 -9.15 22.59
N ALA A 436 -12.71 -8.41 21.63
CA ALA A 436 -13.46 -8.00 20.45
C ALA A 436 -13.80 -9.18 19.52
N ILE A 437 -12.89 -10.15 19.35
CA ILE A 437 -13.15 -11.37 18.58
C ILE A 437 -14.23 -12.22 19.27
N GLU A 438 -14.11 -12.47 20.57
CA GLU A 438 -15.07 -13.29 21.31
C GLU A 438 -16.46 -12.65 21.35
N ALA A 439 -16.54 -11.33 21.53
CA ALA A 439 -17.81 -10.61 21.44
C ALA A 439 -18.47 -10.75 20.05
N ALA A 440 -17.67 -10.74 18.97
CA ALA A 440 -18.17 -10.91 17.62
C ALA A 440 -18.57 -12.37 17.30
N ARG A 441 -17.88 -13.36 17.87
CA ARG A 441 -18.17 -14.80 17.70
C ARG A 441 -19.47 -15.23 18.37
N LEU A 442 -19.82 -14.63 19.50
CA LEU A 442 -21.04 -14.97 20.25
C LEU A 442 -22.34 -14.68 19.47
N SER A 443 -22.25 -13.91 18.39
CA SER A 443 -23.39 -13.45 17.62
C SER A 443 -23.33 -13.82 16.13
N SER A 444 -22.32 -14.60 15.71
CA SER A 444 -22.07 -14.80 14.27
C SER A 444 -23.14 -15.65 13.54
N TYR A 445 -23.46 -15.17 12.33
CA TYR A 445 -24.42 -15.70 11.37
C TYR A 445 -24.07 -17.12 10.90
N SER A 446 -25.06 -17.99 10.73
CA SER A 446 -24.85 -19.41 10.41
C SER A 446 -24.56 -19.74 8.94
N ASP A 447 -24.83 -18.80 8.02
CA ASP A 447 -24.73 -19.01 6.57
C ASP A 447 -23.37 -18.53 6.04
N GLY A 448 -22.66 -19.36 5.27
CA GLY A 448 -21.29 -19.07 4.78
C GLY A 448 -20.14 -19.52 5.71
N ARG A 449 -20.46 -20.27 6.77
CA ARG A 449 -19.50 -20.66 7.83
C ARG A 449 -18.25 -21.40 7.32
N MET A 450 -18.31 -22.13 6.21
CA MET A 450 -17.16 -22.89 5.71
C MET A 450 -16.03 -22.00 5.18
N GLU A 451 -16.32 -21.05 4.29
CA GLU A 451 -15.30 -20.14 3.74
C GLU A 451 -14.68 -19.27 4.84
N ILE A 452 -15.49 -18.84 5.80
CA ILE A 452 -15.04 -18.08 6.96
C ILE A 452 -14.11 -18.94 7.82
N LEU A 453 -14.49 -20.18 8.14
CA LEU A 453 -13.66 -21.10 8.94
C LEU A 453 -12.35 -21.47 8.21
N GLU A 454 -12.38 -21.62 6.90
CA GLU A 454 -11.18 -21.83 6.08
C GLU A 454 -10.23 -20.62 6.18
N GLU A 455 -10.77 -19.41 6.08
CA GLU A 455 -10.00 -18.17 6.25
C GLU A 455 -9.48 -18.03 7.68
N GLU A 456 -10.28 -18.32 8.72
CA GLU A 456 -9.81 -18.32 10.12
C GLU A 456 -8.65 -19.31 10.29
N GLY A 457 -8.80 -20.52 9.74
CA GLY A 457 -7.76 -21.55 9.76
C GLY A 457 -6.48 -21.10 9.05
N PHE A 458 -6.63 -20.42 7.91
CA PHE A 458 -5.51 -19.81 7.19
C PHE A 458 -4.80 -18.75 8.03
N GLN A 459 -5.54 -17.82 8.66
CA GLN A 459 -4.95 -16.78 9.50
C GLN A 459 -4.26 -17.35 10.74
N CYS A 460 -4.83 -18.38 11.38
CA CYS A 460 -4.17 -19.10 12.48
C CYS A 460 -2.87 -19.78 12.02
N SER A 461 -2.90 -20.49 10.88
CA SER A 461 -1.71 -21.13 10.30
C SER A 461 -0.64 -20.10 9.94
N LYS A 462 -1.06 -18.95 9.42
CA LYS A 462 -0.17 -17.84 9.07
C LYS A 462 0.48 -17.24 10.32
N GLY A 463 -0.29 -16.96 11.37
CA GLY A 463 0.24 -16.49 12.65
C GLY A 463 1.26 -17.47 13.24
N TYR A 464 0.97 -18.77 13.20
CA TYR A 464 1.93 -19.79 13.64
C TYR A 464 3.21 -19.82 12.80
N THR A 465 3.09 -19.70 11.48
CA THR A 465 4.25 -19.61 10.56
C THR A 465 5.10 -18.38 10.87
N ASN A 466 4.47 -17.24 11.12
CA ASN A 466 5.16 -16.01 11.51
C ASN A 466 5.86 -16.16 12.88
N LYS A 467 5.26 -16.91 13.82
CA LYS A 467 5.91 -17.25 15.11
C LYS A 467 7.16 -18.10 14.89
N ILE A 468 7.13 -19.07 13.98
CA ILE A 468 8.32 -19.86 13.60
C ILE A 468 9.42 -18.96 13.03
N GLN A 469 9.08 -18.04 12.12
CA GLN A 469 10.05 -17.10 11.55
C GLN A 469 10.65 -16.15 12.60
N ALA A 470 9.83 -15.69 13.55
CA ALA A 470 10.29 -14.89 14.69
C ALA A 470 11.28 -15.69 15.58
N TYR A 471 11.00 -16.97 15.82
CA TYR A 471 11.92 -17.86 16.54
C TYR A 471 13.25 -18.00 15.79
N LEU A 472 13.21 -18.31 14.48
CA LEU A 472 14.42 -18.47 13.66
C LEU A 472 15.25 -17.18 13.55
N SER A 473 14.62 -16.01 13.69
CA SER A 473 15.30 -14.71 13.72
C SER A 473 15.75 -14.25 15.12
N ASN A 474 15.57 -15.09 16.15
CA ASN A 474 15.89 -14.81 17.56
C ASN A 474 15.20 -13.55 18.10
N THR A 475 13.96 -13.29 17.67
CA THR A 475 13.16 -12.15 18.16
C THR A 475 12.15 -12.54 19.24
N LEU A 476 11.90 -13.83 19.45
CA LEU A 476 11.04 -14.31 20.54
C LEU A 476 11.77 -14.33 21.89
N LEU A 477 11.03 -14.04 22.96
CA LEU A 477 11.51 -14.22 24.33
C LEU A 477 11.43 -15.69 24.75
N GLU A 478 12.24 -16.11 25.72
CA GLU A 478 12.25 -17.50 26.22
C GLU A 478 10.88 -17.97 26.74
N SER A 479 10.09 -17.06 27.32
CA SER A 479 8.74 -17.34 27.80
C SER A 479 7.70 -17.54 26.70
N GLU A 480 8.03 -17.23 25.45
CA GLU A 480 7.14 -17.32 24.28
C GLU A 480 7.41 -18.56 23.42
N ILE A 481 8.43 -19.34 23.79
CA ILE A 481 8.93 -20.50 23.05
C ILE A 481 8.36 -21.77 23.67
N ASP A 482 7.39 -22.35 22.99
CA ASP A 482 6.81 -23.65 23.33
C ASP A 482 7.67 -24.80 22.77
N GLU A 483 7.59 -26.00 23.34
CA GLU A 483 8.38 -27.15 22.86
C GLU A 483 7.96 -27.56 21.43
N ASP A 484 6.66 -27.55 21.15
CA ASP A 484 6.10 -27.79 19.81
C ASP A 484 6.64 -26.78 18.77
N LEU A 485 6.88 -25.54 19.19
CA LEU A 485 7.44 -24.50 18.32
C LEU A 485 8.89 -24.81 17.95
N ARG A 486 9.68 -25.36 18.89
CA ARG A 486 11.07 -25.76 18.62
C ARG A 486 11.12 -26.89 17.60
N GLU A 487 10.28 -27.90 17.78
CA GLU A 487 10.18 -29.01 16.83
C GLU A 487 9.78 -28.50 15.44
N ALA A 488 8.72 -27.69 15.35
CA ALA A 488 8.27 -27.11 14.09
C ALA A 488 9.33 -26.23 13.43
N ALA A 489 10.08 -25.43 14.21
CA ALA A 489 11.16 -24.61 13.69
C ALA A 489 12.34 -25.43 13.15
N THR A 490 12.70 -26.53 13.82
CA THR A 490 13.74 -27.43 13.30
C THR A 490 13.33 -28.08 11.99
N ALA A 491 12.06 -28.52 11.88
CA ALA A 491 11.50 -29.06 10.64
C ALA A 491 11.47 -27.99 9.52
N ALA A 492 11.05 -26.77 9.84
CA ALA A 492 11.02 -25.66 8.88
C ALA A 492 12.42 -25.29 8.38
N LYS A 493 13.43 -25.28 9.28
CA LYS A 493 14.82 -25.02 8.91
C LYS A 493 15.37 -26.10 7.97
N LEU A 494 15.15 -27.38 8.28
CA LEU A 494 15.55 -28.49 7.40
C LEU A 494 14.88 -28.39 6.03
N HIS A 495 13.58 -28.06 6.00
CA HIS A 495 12.86 -27.87 4.75
C HIS A 495 13.42 -26.70 3.93
N GLN A 496 13.74 -25.57 4.56
CA GLN A 496 14.36 -24.42 3.90
C GLN A 496 15.74 -24.76 3.33
N GLU A 497 16.57 -25.50 4.08
CA GLU A 497 17.87 -25.97 3.60
C GLU A 497 17.74 -26.88 2.37
N ASP A 498 16.70 -27.71 2.31
CA ASP A 498 16.45 -28.56 1.14
C ASP A 498 15.96 -27.74 -0.08
N LEU A 499 15.09 -26.75 0.14
CA LEU A 499 14.68 -25.82 -0.92
C LEU A 499 15.85 -24.99 -1.45
N ASP A 500 16.73 -24.52 -0.58
CA ASP A 500 17.93 -23.79 -0.98
C ASP A 500 18.89 -24.67 -1.79
N LYS A 501 19.11 -25.93 -1.38
CA LYS A 501 19.87 -26.90 -2.18
C LYS A 501 19.23 -27.13 -3.55
N GLU A 502 17.91 -27.24 -3.64
CA GLU A 502 17.22 -27.36 -4.92
C GLU A 502 17.36 -26.12 -5.80
N ARG A 503 17.27 -24.93 -5.20
CA ARG A 503 17.46 -23.66 -5.90
C ARG A 503 18.88 -23.55 -6.43
N THR A 504 19.90 -23.81 -5.61
CA THR A 504 21.30 -23.83 -6.04
C THR A 504 21.51 -24.84 -7.17
N ARG A 505 20.95 -26.05 -7.08
CA ARG A 505 21.01 -27.03 -8.19
C ARG A 505 20.37 -26.52 -9.48
N LYS A 506 19.25 -25.78 -9.40
CA LYS A 506 18.59 -25.19 -10.57
C LYS A 506 19.44 -24.05 -11.16
N GLU A 507 20.00 -23.20 -10.31
CA GLU A 507 20.90 -22.11 -10.70
C GLU A 507 22.19 -22.65 -11.33
N ASP A 508 22.79 -23.69 -10.75
CA ASP A 508 23.97 -24.38 -11.29
C ASP A 508 23.68 -25.02 -12.65
N ARG A 509 22.52 -25.68 -12.81
CA ARG A 509 22.10 -26.23 -14.11
C ARG A 509 21.89 -25.12 -15.15
N LEU A 510 21.33 -23.98 -14.75
CA LEU A 510 21.16 -22.83 -15.64
C LEU A 510 22.52 -22.24 -16.03
N ALA A 511 23.41 -22.05 -15.05
CA ALA A 511 24.77 -21.60 -15.26
C ALA A 511 25.54 -22.56 -16.17
N GLU A 512 25.40 -23.88 -15.98
CA GLU A 512 26.00 -24.90 -16.85
C GLU A 512 25.46 -24.84 -18.28
N LYS A 513 24.16 -24.61 -18.47
CA LYS A 513 23.57 -24.40 -19.80
C LYS A 513 24.05 -23.11 -20.46
N LEU A 514 24.32 -22.07 -19.67
CA LEU A 514 24.81 -20.77 -20.14
C LEU A 514 26.33 -20.75 -20.30
N ARG A 515 27.07 -21.68 -19.68
CA ARG A 515 28.52 -21.80 -19.86
C ARG A 515 28.81 -22.11 -21.34
N PRO A 516 29.72 -21.35 -21.98
CA PRO A 516 30.17 -21.69 -23.32
C PRO A 516 30.77 -23.10 -23.30
N LYS A 517 30.13 -24.06 -23.97
CA LYS A 517 30.74 -25.38 -24.19
C LYS A 517 31.98 -25.17 -25.07
N HIS A 518 33.10 -25.77 -24.71
CA HIS A 518 34.29 -25.78 -25.57
C HIS A 518 33.91 -26.30 -26.96
N ILE A 519 34.06 -25.45 -27.96
CA ILE A 519 33.85 -25.81 -29.36
C ILE A 519 35.04 -26.69 -29.77
N ASN A 520 34.79 -27.98 -29.99
CA ASN A 520 35.82 -28.88 -30.50
C ASN A 520 36.06 -28.59 -31.99
N MET A 521 37.07 -27.77 -32.27
CA MET A 521 37.48 -27.37 -33.62
C MET A 521 37.96 -28.53 -34.50
N GLN A 522 38.21 -29.73 -33.96
CA GLN A 522 38.60 -30.90 -34.77
C GLN A 522 37.39 -31.62 -35.38
N SER A 523 36.21 -31.51 -34.76
CA SER A 523 35.02 -32.27 -35.16
C SER A 523 33.93 -31.40 -35.79
N GLN A 524 33.87 -30.11 -35.46
CA GLN A 524 32.84 -29.21 -35.92
C GLN A 524 33.28 -28.44 -37.16
N ARG A 525 32.35 -28.26 -38.10
CA ARG A 525 32.57 -27.41 -39.28
C ARG A 525 32.56 -25.95 -38.85
N PHE A 526 33.57 -25.17 -39.22
CA PHE A 526 33.63 -23.75 -38.91
C PHE A 526 34.00 -22.91 -40.14
N HIS A 527 33.53 -21.67 -40.17
CA HIS A 527 33.85 -20.70 -41.22
C HIS A 527 34.80 -19.62 -40.67
N LEU A 528 35.75 -19.21 -41.49
CA LEU A 528 36.73 -18.19 -41.17
C LEU A 528 36.32 -16.88 -41.84
N GLN A 529 36.27 -15.78 -41.09
CA GLN A 529 35.99 -14.46 -41.66
C GLN A 529 37.05 -14.03 -42.69
N ASP A 530 38.28 -14.48 -42.51
CA ASP A 530 39.41 -14.13 -43.36
C ASP A 530 39.99 -15.38 -44.02
N ASP A 531 39.80 -15.50 -45.33
CA ASP A 531 40.31 -16.61 -46.14
C ASP A 531 41.84 -16.71 -46.08
N ALA A 532 42.55 -15.63 -45.75
CA ALA A 532 44.00 -15.66 -45.57
C ALA A 532 44.42 -16.57 -44.40
N TRP A 533 43.53 -16.84 -43.44
CA TRP A 533 43.79 -17.75 -42.33
C TRP A 533 43.82 -19.23 -42.75
N ILE A 534 43.25 -19.57 -43.92
CA ILE A 534 43.37 -20.91 -44.50
C ILE A 534 44.84 -21.23 -44.84
N ALA A 535 45.66 -20.21 -45.09
CA ALA A 535 47.09 -20.38 -45.35
C ALA A 535 47.89 -20.82 -44.12
N ASP A 536 47.34 -20.72 -42.90
CA ASP A 536 48.00 -21.24 -41.70
C ASP A 536 47.93 -22.79 -41.69
N PRO A 537 49.08 -23.50 -41.68
CA PRO A 537 49.12 -24.95 -41.67
C PRO A 537 48.37 -25.60 -40.49
N LYS A 538 48.20 -24.88 -39.37
CA LYS A 538 47.47 -25.34 -38.19
C LYS A 538 45.94 -25.31 -38.39
N ILE A 539 45.46 -24.46 -39.29
CA ILE A 539 44.03 -24.28 -39.60
C ILE A 539 43.65 -25.09 -40.84
N ALA A 540 44.53 -25.17 -41.84
CA ALA A 540 44.31 -25.89 -43.10
C ALA A 540 43.95 -27.37 -42.94
N ARG A 541 44.31 -28.00 -41.80
CA ARG A 541 44.03 -29.41 -41.50
C ARG A 541 42.69 -29.64 -40.78
N ARG A 542 41.90 -28.60 -40.55
CA ARG A 542 40.65 -28.67 -39.79
C ARG A 542 39.43 -28.55 -40.71
N ASN A 543 38.24 -28.82 -40.18
CA ASN A 543 36.97 -28.81 -40.92
C ASN A 543 36.49 -27.38 -41.26
N CYS A 544 37.28 -26.64 -42.04
CA CYS A 544 36.89 -25.32 -42.54
C CYS A 544 35.88 -25.49 -43.68
N VAL A 545 34.78 -24.73 -43.64
CA VAL A 545 33.79 -24.69 -44.72
C VAL A 545 33.75 -23.30 -45.35
N ALA A 546 33.70 -23.27 -46.68
CA ALA A 546 33.63 -22.03 -47.44
C ALA A 546 32.23 -21.38 -47.36
N ASP A 547 31.17 -22.19 -47.28
CA ASP A 547 29.80 -21.70 -47.18
C ASP A 547 29.40 -21.45 -45.70
N LEU A 548 28.85 -20.26 -45.45
CA LEU A 548 28.32 -19.84 -44.15
C LEU A 548 27.20 -20.77 -43.66
N VAL A 549 26.41 -21.34 -44.57
CA VAL A 549 25.24 -22.18 -44.23
C VAL A 549 25.66 -23.54 -43.65
N ASP A 550 26.84 -24.02 -44.02
CA ASP A 550 27.40 -25.29 -43.56
C ASP A 550 28.20 -25.19 -42.26
N ALA A 551 28.44 -23.97 -41.78
CA ALA A 551 29.23 -23.70 -40.58
C ALA A 551 28.42 -23.89 -39.30
N ARG A 552 29.02 -24.52 -38.29
CA ARG A 552 28.49 -24.61 -36.92
C ARG A 552 29.14 -23.63 -35.95
N ALA A 553 30.26 -23.02 -36.36
CA ALA A 553 30.96 -21.98 -35.60
C ALA A 553 31.62 -20.99 -36.58
N PHE A 554 31.77 -19.74 -36.15
CA PHE A 554 32.39 -18.68 -36.94
C PHE A 554 33.61 -18.14 -36.18
N VAL A 555 34.73 -18.00 -36.89
CA VAL A 555 35.95 -17.38 -36.37
C VAL A 555 36.02 -15.97 -36.96
N VAL A 556 35.95 -14.95 -36.10
CA VAL A 556 35.92 -13.53 -36.48
C VAL A 556 37.08 -12.78 -35.83
N ARG A 557 37.58 -11.72 -36.50
CA ARG A 557 38.68 -10.86 -36.04
C ARG A 557 38.31 -10.07 -34.79
N ASP A 558 37.13 -9.47 -34.79
CA ASP A 558 36.59 -8.72 -33.65
C ASP A 558 35.22 -9.27 -33.28
N PRO A 559 35.14 -10.10 -32.22
CA PRO A 559 33.87 -10.65 -31.77
C PRO A 559 32.90 -9.61 -31.19
N GLY A 560 33.41 -8.43 -30.78
CA GLY A 560 32.60 -7.33 -30.26
C GLY A 560 31.94 -6.48 -31.35
N ASN A 561 32.38 -6.63 -32.60
CA ASN A 561 31.89 -5.84 -33.73
C ASN A 561 31.89 -6.68 -35.04
N PRO A 562 30.95 -7.63 -35.19
CA PRO A 562 30.90 -8.47 -36.37
C PRO A 562 30.55 -7.66 -37.63
N PRO A 563 31.09 -8.02 -38.82
CA PRO A 563 30.83 -7.28 -40.05
C PRO A 563 29.37 -7.40 -40.50
N ASP A 564 28.89 -6.36 -41.19
CA ASP A 564 27.53 -6.28 -41.72
C ASP A 564 27.21 -7.48 -42.62
N GLY A 565 26.10 -8.17 -42.33
CA GLY A 565 25.66 -9.38 -43.03
C GLY A 565 25.88 -10.70 -42.26
N THR A 566 26.51 -10.66 -41.08
CA THR A 566 26.71 -11.86 -40.25
C THR A 566 25.43 -12.22 -39.48
N VAL A 567 24.76 -13.31 -39.86
CA VAL A 567 23.56 -13.82 -39.17
C VAL A 567 23.98 -14.89 -38.15
N PHE A 568 23.84 -14.61 -36.85
CA PHE A 568 24.16 -15.57 -35.79
C PHE A 568 22.93 -16.41 -35.43
N LEU A 569 22.89 -17.64 -35.93
CA LEU A 569 21.86 -18.61 -35.54
C LEU A 569 22.26 -19.31 -34.23
N SER A 570 21.53 -19.00 -33.16
CA SER A 570 21.54 -19.80 -31.93
C SER A 570 20.81 -21.13 -32.19
N ASP A 571 21.37 -22.24 -31.72
CA ASP A 571 20.72 -23.57 -31.73
C ASP A 571 19.31 -23.56 -31.08
N ALA A 572 18.99 -22.53 -30.29
CA ALA A 572 17.65 -22.36 -29.71
C ALA A 572 16.55 -22.13 -30.77
N PHE A 573 16.88 -21.64 -31.97
CA PHE A 573 15.89 -21.33 -33.01
C PHE A 573 15.61 -22.49 -33.98
N ARG A 574 16.30 -23.65 -33.85
CA ARG A 574 16.02 -24.82 -34.69
C ARG A 574 14.87 -25.69 -34.22
N HIS A 575 14.38 -25.48 -32.99
CA HIS A 575 13.38 -26.37 -32.38
C HIS A 575 12.02 -25.73 -32.09
N GLU A 576 11.87 -24.42 -32.26
CA GLU A 576 10.59 -23.73 -32.06
C GLU A 576 10.29 -22.84 -33.29
N GLU A 577 9.29 -23.26 -34.07
CA GLU A 577 8.59 -22.54 -35.14
C GLU A 577 9.31 -22.33 -36.51
N PRO A 578 8.91 -23.08 -37.57
CA PRO A 578 9.42 -22.91 -38.94
C PRO A 578 8.98 -21.60 -39.65
N GLU A 579 8.03 -20.85 -39.10
CA GLU A 579 7.41 -19.70 -39.79
C GLU A 579 8.15 -18.35 -39.60
N LEU A 580 9.17 -18.30 -38.72
CA LEU A 580 9.95 -17.08 -38.47
C LEU A 580 11.09 -16.83 -39.49
N PHE A 581 11.15 -17.60 -40.57
CA PHE A 581 12.27 -17.55 -41.53
C PHE A 581 12.39 -16.26 -42.35
N ASN A 582 11.48 -15.28 -42.21
CA ASN A 582 11.46 -14.10 -43.08
C ASN A 582 11.51 -12.72 -42.40
N ILE A 583 11.69 -12.59 -41.08
CA ILE A 583 11.81 -11.25 -40.47
C ILE A 583 12.81 -11.25 -39.30
N VAL A 584 14.08 -10.95 -39.58
CA VAL A 584 14.99 -10.33 -38.60
C VAL A 584 15.84 -9.31 -39.36
N LYS A 585 15.39 -8.05 -39.40
CA LYS A 585 16.09 -6.97 -40.10
C LYS A 585 16.97 -6.09 -39.22
N ASP A 586 17.05 -6.33 -37.90
CA ASP A 586 17.93 -5.59 -37.00
C ASP A 586 18.40 -6.47 -35.83
N VAL A 587 19.65 -6.94 -35.90
CA VAL A 587 20.31 -7.72 -34.84
C VAL A 587 20.92 -6.83 -33.76
N ALA A 588 20.97 -5.51 -33.98
CA ALA A 588 21.54 -4.53 -33.05
C ALA A 588 20.76 -4.36 -31.73
N ALA A 589 19.59 -4.98 -31.56
CA ALA A 589 18.74 -4.83 -30.38
C ALA A 589 18.75 -6.04 -29.41
N LEU A 590 19.59 -7.07 -29.64
CA LEU A 590 19.66 -8.24 -28.75
C LEU A 590 20.66 -8.05 -27.60
N PRO A 591 20.31 -8.42 -26.35
CA PRO A 591 21.23 -8.33 -25.21
C PRO A 591 22.53 -9.12 -25.44
N GLN A 592 23.68 -8.53 -25.13
CA GLN A 592 25.02 -9.15 -25.24
C GLN A 592 25.18 -10.48 -24.48
N SER A 593 24.25 -10.81 -23.57
CA SER A 593 24.27 -12.03 -22.74
C SER A 593 23.91 -13.33 -23.45
N LYS A 594 23.51 -13.30 -24.72
CA LYS A 594 23.16 -14.51 -25.52
C LYS A 594 24.18 -14.87 -26.62
N TRP A 595 25.35 -14.24 -26.62
CA TRP A 595 26.30 -14.31 -27.73
C TRP A 595 27.33 -15.42 -27.45
N ARG A 596 27.59 -16.30 -28.43
CA ARG A 596 28.74 -17.21 -28.38
C ARG A 596 29.92 -16.53 -29.07
N VAL A 597 30.79 -15.93 -28.26
CA VAL A 597 32.00 -15.24 -28.68
C VAL A 597 33.20 -16.03 -28.17
N ILE A 598 34.09 -16.46 -29.07
CA ILE A 598 35.43 -16.96 -28.70
C ILE A 598 36.31 -15.72 -28.65
N ARG A 599 36.84 -15.38 -27.46
CA ARG A 599 37.96 -14.44 -27.34
C ARG A 599 39.26 -15.21 -27.50
N ASP A 600 40.17 -14.58 -28.23
CA ASP A 600 41.60 -14.84 -28.32
C ASP A 600 42.08 -16.09 -29.09
N MET A 601 43.09 -15.83 -29.92
CA MET A 601 43.94 -16.78 -30.65
C MET A 601 44.85 -17.63 -29.72
N GLU A 602 44.61 -17.67 -28.41
CA GLU A 602 45.46 -18.43 -27.47
C GLU A 602 45.23 -19.95 -27.52
N LEU A 603 44.21 -20.43 -28.23
CA LEU A 603 43.96 -21.87 -28.48
C LEU A 603 44.83 -22.50 -29.58
N PHE A 604 45.88 -21.81 -30.04
CA PHE A 604 46.88 -22.33 -30.99
C PHE A 604 48.24 -22.68 -30.35
N VAL A 605 48.32 -22.61 -29.02
CA VAL A 605 49.45 -23.07 -28.21
C VAL A 605 49.00 -24.27 -27.38
N ASP A 606 48.85 -25.40 -28.05
CA ASP A 606 49.28 -26.74 -27.62
C ASP A 606 49.21 -27.70 -28.83
#